data_AF-A0A9X6KDU7-F1
#
_entry.id   AF-A0A9X6KDU7-F1
#
_cell.length_a   1.000
_cell.length_b   1.000
_cell.length_c   1.000
_cell.angle_alpha   90.00
_cell.angle_beta   90.00
_cell.angle_gamma   90.00
#
_symmetry.space_group_name_H-M   'P 1'
#
loop_
_entity.id
_entity.type
_entity.pdbx_description
1 polymer ?
#
loop_
_entity_poly.entity_id
_entity_poly.type
_entity_poly.pdbx_seq_one_letter_code
_entity_poly.pdbx_strand_id
1 'polypeptide(L)' 'MKIYLKDIKEFNILLIKKGFNKSSLAKEAQVSKSSIANISKGTRHPSPLVAKKITDALEIDFDEIFQIRFHEKEVI' A
#
# COMPACT_ATOMS: atom_id res chain seq x y z
N MET A 1 -4.52 1.54 15.48
CA MET A 1 -4.82 2.09 14.14
C MET A 1 -3.97 1.36 13.13
N LYS A 2 -4.52 0.97 11.98
CA LYS A 2 -3.75 0.31 10.90
C LYS A 2 -4.15 0.92 9.56
N ILE A 3 -3.21 0.92 8.61
CA ILE A 3 -3.42 1.37 7.23
C ILE A 3 -3.75 0.16 6.38
N TYR A 4 -4.84 0.22 5.64
CA TYR A 4 -5.31 -0.84 4.76
C TYR A 4 -5.31 -0.33 3.34
N LEU A 5 -4.98 -1.21 2.38
CA LEU A 5 -5.42 -0.96 1.00
C LEU A 5 -6.94 -0.89 0.97
N LYS A 6 -7.49 0.05 0.20
CA LYS A 6 -8.93 0.12 -0.07
C LYS A 6 -9.39 -1.09 -0.87
N ASP A 7 -8.69 -1.39 -1.94
CA ASP A 7 -8.95 -2.56 -2.80
C ASP A 7 -7.62 -3.09 -3.37
N ILE A 8 -7.43 -4.41 -3.26
CA ILE A 8 -6.20 -5.09 -3.72
C ILE A 8 -6.14 -5.13 -5.25
N LYS A 9 -7.26 -5.38 -5.92
CA LYS A 9 -7.32 -5.46 -7.39
C LYS A 9 -7.05 -4.09 -8.00
N GLU A 10 -7.70 -3.04 -7.50
CA GLU A 10 -7.49 -1.68 -7.99
C GLU A 10 -6.05 -1.21 -7.79
N PHE A 11 -5.43 -1.54 -6.64
CA PHE A 11 -4.01 -1.24 -6.44
C PHE A 11 -3.13 -1.90 -7.50
N ASN A 12 -3.34 -3.19 -7.80
CA ASN A 12 -2.54 -3.88 -8.83
C ASN A 12 -2.82 -3.34 -10.24
N ILE A 13 -4.07 -2.97 -10.57
CA ILE A 13 -4.43 -2.31 -11.83
C ILE A 13 -3.73 -0.96 -11.94
N LEU A 14 -3.70 -0.17 -10.87
CA LEU A 14 -3.00 1.11 -10.82
C LEU A 14 -1.51 0.94 -11.11
N LEU A 15 -0.86 -0.07 -10.53
CA LEU A 15 0.56 -0.34 -10.82
C LEU A 15 0.78 -0.59 -12.32
N ILE A 16 -0.09 -1.40 -12.95
CA ILE A 16 -0.02 -1.66 -14.39
C ILE A 16 -0.19 -0.36 -15.18
N LYS A 17 -1.20 0.46 -14.85
CA LYS A 17 -1.47 1.74 -15.53
C LYS A 17 -0.32 2.75 -15.39
N LYS A 18 0.38 2.74 -14.25
CA LYS A 18 1.55 3.58 -13.96
C LYS A 18 2.87 2.97 -14.45
N GLY A 19 2.85 1.82 -15.13
CA GLY A 19 4.04 1.17 -15.68
C GLY A 19 4.93 0.47 -14.63
N PHE A 20 4.42 0.22 -13.43
CA PHE A 20 5.15 -0.45 -12.36
C PHE A 20 4.85 -1.94 -12.30
N ASN A 21 5.90 -2.72 -12.03
CA ASN A 21 5.77 -4.03 -11.40
C ASN A 21 6.19 -3.90 -9.92
N LYS A 22 5.99 -4.97 -9.14
CA LYS A 22 6.29 -4.96 -7.68
C LYS A 22 7.77 -4.69 -7.38
N SER A 23 8.68 -5.10 -8.26
CA SER A 23 10.12 -4.87 -8.09
C SER A 23 10.49 -3.43 -8.44
N SER A 24 9.95 -2.86 -9.53
CA SER A 24 10.23 -1.47 -9.89
C SER A 24 9.61 -0.49 -8.90
N LEU A 25 8.39 -0.75 -8.41
CA LEU A 25 7.79 0.06 -7.34
C LEU A 25 8.62 -0.01 -6.05
N ALA A 26 9.08 -1.19 -5.66
CA ALA A 26 9.91 -1.34 -4.46
C ALA A 26 11.20 -0.52 -4.55
N LYS A 27 11.81 -0.48 -5.73
CA LYS A 27 13.00 0.33 -6.01
C LYS A 27 12.66 1.83 -5.92
N GLU A 28 11.60 2.27 -6.60
CA GLU A 28 11.18 3.67 -6.64
C GLU A 28 10.81 4.20 -5.25
N ALA A 29 9.97 3.45 -4.53
CA ALA A 29 9.54 3.78 -3.17
C ALA A 29 10.64 3.56 -2.12
N GLN A 30 11.81 3.01 -2.48
CA GLN A 30 12.88 2.66 -1.55
C GLN A 30 12.37 1.83 -0.36
N VAL A 31 11.66 0.74 -0.67
CA VAL A 31 11.15 -0.25 0.28
C VAL A 31 11.49 -1.66 -0.20
N SER A 32 11.39 -2.65 0.69
CA SER A 32 11.69 -4.02 0.28
C SER A 32 10.64 -4.57 -0.71
N LYS A 33 11.09 -5.39 -1.67
CA LYS A 33 10.20 -6.11 -2.59
C LYS A 33 9.18 -6.99 -1.85
N SER A 34 9.59 -7.62 -0.75
CA SER A 34 8.71 -8.45 0.06
C SER A 34 7.61 -7.62 0.76
N SER A 35 7.93 -6.40 1.20
CA SER A 35 6.93 -5.45 1.72
C SER A 35 5.86 -5.14 0.67
N ILE A 36 6.27 -4.71 -0.54
CA ILE A 36 5.32 -4.42 -1.64
C ILE A 36 4.49 -5.65 -1.99
N ALA A 37 5.12 -6.83 -2.09
CA ALA A 37 4.42 -8.06 -2.44
C ALA A 37 3.38 -8.49 -1.40
N ASN A 38 3.66 -8.28 -0.11
CA ASN A 38 2.72 -8.58 0.96
C ASN A 38 1.57 -7.56 1.02
N ILE A 39 1.88 -6.27 0.82
CA ILE A 39 0.87 -5.20 0.74
C ILE A 39 -0.06 -5.46 -0.45
N SER A 40 0.50 -5.76 -1.64
CA SER A 40 -0.28 -6.02 -2.86
C SER A 40 -1.12 -7.31 -2.79
N LYS A 41 -0.98 -8.11 -1.74
CA LYS A 41 -1.77 -9.32 -1.46
C LYS A 41 -2.71 -9.12 -0.26
N GLY A 42 -2.63 -7.97 0.42
CA GLY A 42 -3.36 -7.69 1.66
C GLY A 42 -2.87 -8.47 2.88
N THR A 43 -1.76 -9.19 2.80
CA THR A 43 -1.25 -10.02 3.92
C THR A 43 -0.54 -9.21 4.98
N ARG A 44 -0.10 -7.99 4.65
CA ARG A 44 0.43 -7.02 5.61
C ARG A 44 -0.07 -5.62 5.35
N HIS A 45 -0.19 -4.88 6.45
CA HIS A 45 -0.51 -3.46 6.48
C HIS A 45 0.78 -2.63 6.43
N PRO A 46 0.89 -1.62 5.57
CA PRO A 46 2.04 -0.72 5.58
C PRO A 46 2.09 0.08 6.88
N SER A 47 3.30 0.45 7.31
CA SER A 47 3.49 1.52 8.28
C SER A 47 3.20 2.88 7.62
N PRO A 48 2.98 3.97 8.38
CA PRO A 48 2.79 5.31 7.82
C PRO A 48 3.92 5.72 6.85
N LEU A 49 5.17 5.46 7.23
CA LEU A 49 6.33 5.74 6.39
C LEU A 49 6.31 4.95 5.07
N VAL A 50 5.98 3.65 5.12
CA VAL A 50 5.89 2.81 3.91
C VAL A 50 4.74 3.26 3.02
N ALA A 51 3.59 3.60 3.60
CA ALA A 51 2.44 4.09 2.84
C ALA A 51 2.78 5.40 2.11
N LYS A 52 3.41 6.36 2.80
CA LYS A 52 3.83 7.64 2.21
C LYS A 52 4.85 7.44 1.08
N LYS A 53 5.86 6.58 1.28
CA LYS A 53 6.82 6.22 0.24
C LYS A 53 6.17 5.64 -1.02
N ILE A 54 5.15 4.79 -0.86
CA ILE A 54 4.41 4.21 -1.99
C ILE A 54 3.60 5.28 -2.71
N THR A 55 2.90 6.16 -1.99
CA THR A 55 2.08 7.22 -2.61
C THR A 55 2.96 8.25 -3.33
N ASP A 56 4.13 8.57 -2.78
CA ASP A 56 5.10 9.47 -3.40
C ASP A 56 5.65 8.88 -4.70
N ALA A 57 6.05 7.61 -4.68
CA ALA A 57 6.53 6.90 -5.87
C ALA A 57 5.48 6.74 -6.98
N LEU A 58 4.20 6.76 -6.61
CA LEU A 58 3.09 6.64 -7.56
C LEU A 58 2.51 8.01 -7.98
N GLU A 59 2.95 9.09 -7.33
CA GLU A 59 2.42 10.45 -7.51
C GLU A 59 0.89 10.48 -7.40
N ILE A 60 0.37 9.99 -6.26
CA ILE A 60 -1.05 9.94 -5.93
C ILE A 60 -1.28 10.35 -4.48
N ASP A 61 -2.52 10.69 -4.15
CA ASP A 61 -2.89 10.96 -2.77
C ASP A 61 -3.06 9.67 -1.95
N PHE A 62 -2.81 9.78 -0.64
CA PHE A 62 -2.93 8.64 0.28
C PHE A 62 -4.31 7.99 0.23
N ASP A 63 -5.36 8.82 0.24
CA ASP A 63 -6.74 8.35 0.27
C ASP A 63 -7.19 7.75 -1.06
N GLU A 64 -6.40 7.78 -2.13
CA GLU A 64 -6.76 7.07 -3.36
C GLU A 64 -6.66 5.55 -3.19
N ILE A 65 -5.63 5.07 -2.49
CA ILE A 65 -5.34 3.64 -2.36
C ILE A 65 -5.37 3.12 -0.92
N PHE A 66 -5.24 3.99 0.07
CA PHE A 66 -5.20 3.60 1.47
C PHE A 66 -6.38 4.14 2.26
N GLN A 67 -6.68 3.47 3.38
CA GLN A 67 -7.63 3.91 4.38
C GLN A 67 -7.11 3.56 5.78
N ILE A 68 -7.46 4.39 6.74
CA ILE A 68 -7.10 4.20 8.13
C ILE A 68 -8.27 3.56 8.87
N ARG A 69 -8.01 2.43 9.56
CA ARG A 69 -9.02 1.82 10.45
C ARG A 69 -8.53 1.79 11.88
N PHE A 70 -9.41 2.16 12.80
CA PHE A 70 -9.23 2.00 14.23
C PHE A 70 -9.56 0.55 14.62
N HIS A 71 -8.88 -0.02 15.61
CA HIS A 71 -9.36 -1.27 16.19
C HIS A 71 -10.43 -0.85 17.19
N GLU A 72 -11.67 -1.22 16.94
CA GLU A 72 -12.64 -1.32 18.03
C GLU A 72 -12.11 -2.44 18.93
N LYS A 73 -11.92 -2.15 20.22
CA LYS A 73 -11.78 -3.23 21.18
C LYS A 73 -13.11 -3.94 21.16
N GLU A 74 -13.14 -5.22 20.79
CA GLU A 74 -14.26 -6.08 21.17
C GLU A 74 -14.33 -5.99 22.69
N VAL A 75 -15.40 -5.37 23.19
CA VAL A 75 -15.79 -5.46 24.59
C VAL A 75 -16.26 -6.90 24.76
N ILE A 76 -15.40 -7.73 25.35
CA ILE A 76 -15.75 -9.07 25.83
C ILE A 76 -16.67 -8.91 27.03
#